data_AF-A0A7X7STM9-F1
#
_entry.id   AF-A0A7X7STM9-F1
#
_cell.length_a   1.000
_cell.length_b   1.000
_cell.length_c   1.000
_cell.angle_alpha   90.00
_cell.angle_beta   90.00
_cell.angle_gamma   90.00
#
_symmetry.space_group_name_H-M   'P 1'
#
loop_
_entity.id
_entity.type
_entity.pdbx_description
1 polymer ?
#
loop_
_entity_poly.entity_id
_entity_poly.type
_entity_poly.pdbx_seq_one_letter_code
_entity_poly.pdbx_strand_id
1 'polypeptide(L)' 'MNRSHKQQLEKLKAKNFYTKEDLEMAEELLKQEDPSFKEEVEIVYNKIKKILSLNKNHEENS' A
#
# COMPACT_ATOMS: atom_id res chain seq x y z
N MET A 1 11.36 -1.84 18.28
CA MET A 1 10.09 -2.27 17.67
C MET A 1 9.97 -1.96 16.16
N ASN A 2 11.00 -1.46 15.45
CA ASN A 2 10.84 -0.98 14.05
C ASN A 2 11.15 -1.99 12.92
N ARG A 3 11.50 -3.24 13.22
CA ARG A 3 11.76 -4.25 12.17
C ARG A 3 10.50 -4.75 11.46
N SER A 4 9.34 -4.68 12.12
CA SER A 4 8.07 -5.20 11.60
C SER A 4 7.54 -4.37 10.42
N HIS A 5 7.52 -3.04 10.57
CA HIS A 5 6.95 -2.13 9.58
C HIS A 5 7.72 -2.13 8.25
N LYS A 6 9.06 -2.17 8.31
CA LYS A 6 9.88 -2.29 7.10
C LYS A 6 9.65 -3.62 6.37
N GLN A 7 9.48 -4.72 7.10
CA GLN A 7 9.16 -6.01 6.49
C GLN A 7 7.76 -6.03 5.88
N GLN A 8 6.79 -5.36 6.49
CA GLN A 8 5.44 -5.20 5.93
C GLN A 8 5.48 -4.39 4.62
N LEU A 9 6.22 -3.28 4.59
CA LEU A 9 6.40 -2.48 3.38
C LEU A 9 7.05 -3.30 2.25
N GLU A 10 8.11 -4.05 2.54
CA GLU A 10 8.75 -4.91 1.52
C GLU A 10 7.80 -6.01 1.01
N LYS A 11 6.98 -6.60 1.88
CA LYS A 11 5.92 -7.53 1.46
C LYS A 11 4.91 -6.87 0.52
N LEU A 12 4.49 -5.64 0.81
CA LEU A 12 3.59 -4.89 -0.07
C LEU A 12 4.26 -4.56 -1.42
N LYS A 13 5.55 -4.21 -1.44
CA LYS A 13 6.28 -3.96 -2.69
C LYS A 13 6.38 -5.20 -3.57
N ALA A 14 6.55 -6.38 -2.97
CA ALA A 14 6.73 -7.65 -3.67
C ALA A 14 5.40 -8.30 -4.16
N LYS A 15 4.25 -7.76 -3.77
CA LYS A 15 2.94 -8.30 -4.17
C LYS A 15 2.61 -7.97 -5.63
N ASN A 16 2.06 -8.97 -6.33
CA ASN A 16 1.55 -8.85 -7.70
C ASN A 16 0.09 -8.37 -7.75
N PHE A 17 -0.69 -8.68 -6.72
CA PHE A 17 -2.08 -8.29 -6.58
C PHE A 17 -2.27 -7.63 -5.22
N TYR A 18 -3.07 -6.56 -5.20
CA TYR A 18 -3.38 -5.81 -4.00
C TYR A 18 -4.84 -5.95 -3.64
N THR A 19 -5.10 -6.04 -2.34
CA THR A 19 -6.45 -6.07 -1.76
C THR A 19 -6.74 -4.78 -0.99
N LYS A 20 -7.98 -4.62 -0.51
CA LYS A 20 -8.32 -3.50 0.40
C LYS A 20 -7.51 -3.55 1.70
N GLU A 21 -7.22 -4.74 2.22
CA GLU A 21 -6.38 -4.92 3.41
C GLU A 21 -4.96 -4.38 3.20
N ASP A 22 -4.41 -4.52 1.99
CA ASP A 22 -3.11 -3.97 1.65
C ASP A 22 -3.10 -2.43 1.66
N LEU A 23 -4.23 -1.82 1.27
CA LEU A 23 -4.41 -0.38 1.34
C LEU A 23 -4.48 0.10 2.80
N GLU A 24 -5.26 -0.59 3.63
CA GLU A 24 -5.39 -0.29 5.07
C GLU A 24 -4.03 -0.44 5.78
N MET A 25 -3.28 -1.50 5.47
CA MET A 25 -1.92 -1.69 6.00
C MET A 25 -0.99 -0.55 5.60
N ALA A 26 -1.03 -0.11 4.34
CA ALA A 26 -0.22 1.03 3.90
C ALA A 26 -0.62 2.34 4.62
N GLU A 27 -1.91 2.56 4.92
CA GLU A 27 -2.36 3.71 5.73
C GLU A 27 -1.84 3.65 7.17
N GLU A 28 -1.80 2.47 7.79
CA GLU A 28 -1.20 2.31 9.11
C GLU A 28 0.30 2.60 9.10
N LEU A 29 1.01 2.17 8.04
CA LEU A 29 2.42 2.46 7.85
C LEU A 29 2.70 3.96 7.60
N LEU A 30 1.77 4.70 7.01
CA LEU A 30 1.88 6.16 6.81
C LEU A 30 1.78 6.96 8.11
N LYS A 31 1.23 6.39 9.18
CA LYS A 31 1.14 7.02 10.51
C LYS A 31 2.48 7.04 11.24
N GLN A 32 3.52 6.40 10.70
CA GLN A 32 4.86 6.40 11.30
C GLN A 32 5.52 7.78 11.15
N GLU A 33 6.28 8.19 12.17
CA GLU A 33 6.95 9.50 12.21
C GLU A 33 8.28 9.55 11.45
N ASP A 34 8.73 8.44 10.87
CA ASP A 34 9.97 8.38 10.09
C ASP A 34 9.74 8.94 8.67
N PRO A 35 10.34 10.09 8.30
CA PRO A 35 10.10 10.72 7.02
C PRO A 35 10.53 9.88 5.81
N SER A 36 11.67 9.18 5.93
CA SER A 36 12.20 8.36 4.83
C SER A 36 11.31 7.14 4.61
N PHE A 37 10.85 6.54 5.71
CA PHE A 37 9.89 5.43 5.64
C PHE A 37 8.55 5.88 5.05
N LYS A 38 8.04 7.04 5.47
CA LYS A 38 6.76 7.57 5.03
C LYS A 38 6.72 7.83 3.53
N GLU A 39 7.79 8.39 2.96
CA GLU A 39 7.90 8.63 1.51
C GLU A 39 7.83 7.31 0.72
N GLU A 40 8.55 6.28 1.16
CA GLU A 40 8.48 4.97 0.53
C GLU A 40 7.08 4.33 0.63
N VAL A 41 6.43 4.45 1.80
CA VAL A 41 5.07 3.93 2.01
C VAL A 41 4.06 4.67 1.13
N GLU A 42 4.21 5.98 0.95
CA GLU A 42 3.30 6.81 0.14
C GLU A 42 3.31 6.39 -1.34
N ILE A 43 4.48 6.07 -1.88
CA ILE A 43 4.62 5.53 -3.24
C ILE A 43 3.84 4.20 -3.36
N VAL A 44 3.98 3.32 -2.38
CA VAL A 44 3.29 2.01 -2.37
C VAL A 44 1.78 2.19 -2.19
N TYR A 45 1.34 3.05 -1.26
CA TYR A 45 -0.06 3.38 -1.04
C TYR A 45 -0.74 3.89 -2.31
N ASN A 46 -0.12 4.85 -3.01
CA ASN A 46 -0.65 5.41 -4.24
C ASN A 46 -0.73 4.35 -5.36
N LYS A 47 0.25 3.46 -5.45
CA LYS A 47 0.22 2.32 -6.39
C LYS A 47 -0.95 1.39 -6.10
N ILE A 48 -1.13 1.00 -4.84
CA ILE A 48 -2.24 0.12 -4.39
C ILE A 48 -3.58 0.77 -4.72
N LYS A 49 -3.76 2.03 -4.32
CA LYS A 49 -4.98 2.80 -4.56
C LYS A 49 -5.32 2.87 -6.05
N LYS A 50 -4.33 3.17 -6.91
CA LYS A 50 -4.52 3.22 -8.36
C LYS A 50 -4.97 1.87 -8.93
N ILE A 51 -4.34 0.77 -8.51
CA ILE A 51 -4.69 -0.59 -8.97
C ILE A 51 -6.10 -0.96 -8.53
N LEU A 52 -6.45 -0.71 -7.26
CA LEU A 52 -7.79 -0.98 -6.74
C LEU A 52 -8.86 -0.13 -7.44
N SER A 53 -8.58 1.14 -7.74
CA SER A 53 -9.49 2.00 -8.50
C SER A 53 -9.68 1.53 -9.95
N LEU A 54 -8.62 1.06 -10.61
CA LEU A 54 -8.74 0.49 -11.97
C LEU A 54 -9.59 -0.77 -11.99
N ASN A 55 -9.42 -1.66 -11.00
CA ASN A 55 -10.23 -2.88 -10.90
C ASN A 55 -11.71 -2.56 -10.67
N LYS A 56 -12.02 -1.52 -9.89
CA LYS A 56 -13.40 -1.09 -9.63
C LYS A 56 -14.09 -0.54 -10.88
N ASN A 57 -13.36 0.20 -11.71
CA ASN A 57 -13.88 0.76 -12.96
C ASN A 57 -14.06 -0.29 -14.07
N HIS A 58 -13.45 -1.47 -13.94
CA HIS A 58 -13.62 -2.58 -14.89
C HIS A 58 -14.95 -3.31 -14.67
N GLU A 59 -15.47 -3.35 -13.43
CA GLU A 59 -16.76 -3.98 -13.12
C GLU A 59 -17.98 -3.12 -13.52
N GLU A 60 -17.84 -1.80 -13.63
CA GLU A 60 -18.96 -0.90 -13.97
C GLU A 60 -19.27 -0.81 -15.48
N ASN A 61 -18.48 -1.45 -16.36
CA ASN A 61 -18.65 -1.40 -17.82
C ASN A 61 -18.84 -2.79 -18.49
N SER A 62 -19.17 -3.85 -17.75
CA SER A 62 -19.51 -5.18 -18.31
C SER A 62 -20.96 -5.57 -18.05
#